data_AF-A0A7C7A2K6-F1
#
_entry.id   AF-A0A7C7A2K6-F1
#
_cell.length_a   1.000
_cell.length_b   1.000
_cell.length_c   1.000
_cell.angle_alpha   90.00
_cell.angle_beta   90.00
_cell.angle_gamma   90.00
#
_symmetry.space_group_name_H-M   'P 1'
#
loop_
_entity.id
_entity.type
_entity.pdbx_description
1 polymer ?
#
loop_
_entity_poly.entity_id
_entity_poly.type
_entity_poly.pdbx_seq_one_letter_code
_entity_poly.pdbx_strand_id
1 'polypeptide(L)'
;VENMAFEVEIRVKYPDSFWKTSNLTFKKDIWQNIIDKKGLENFDVLESLLNPLFSPEADFIYPLEWAWEEQKIKKTAVDEIYEDLTEEETWQPESTDWEIVVELWEDIFDELLEKGEFSITELQDIDNFKKQKWLTQKKNIELFMMFVVTEIELKLGEREEHETNDDRLELFRRLCDKDPKYKKLIGRKISSINEEGKQPLIWEELYVSPYKIKLIPT
;
A
#
# COMPACT_ATOMS: atom_id res chain seq x y z
N VAL A 1 -41.32 16.27 -9.16
CA VAL A 1 -41.16 15.57 -7.85
C VAL A 1 -41.20 14.05 -8.01
N GLU A 2 -42.06 13.49 -8.87
CA GLU A 2 -42.09 12.02 -9.13
C GLU A 2 -40.78 11.43 -9.64
N ASN A 3 -40.09 12.06 -10.60
CA ASN A 3 -38.84 11.53 -11.16
C ASN A 3 -37.73 11.33 -10.10
N MET A 4 -37.63 12.24 -9.13
CA MET A 4 -36.61 12.16 -8.08
C MET A 4 -36.90 11.03 -7.09
N ALA A 5 -38.18 10.75 -6.84
CA ALA A 5 -38.60 9.62 -6.01
C ALA A 5 -38.28 8.28 -6.71
N PHE A 6 -38.53 8.18 -8.01
CA PHE A 6 -38.20 7.00 -8.81
C PHE A 6 -36.69 6.73 -8.86
N GLU A 7 -35.85 7.77 -9.01
CA GLU A 7 -34.39 7.62 -9.02
C GLU A 7 -33.85 7.10 -7.68
N VAL A 8 -34.36 7.62 -6.55
CA VAL A 8 -33.99 7.14 -5.21
C VAL A 8 -34.46 5.69 -5.01
N GLU A 9 -35.65 5.36 -5.46
CA GLU A 9 -36.20 4.01 -5.38
C GLU A 9 -35.36 2.99 -6.17
N ILE A 10 -34.90 3.36 -7.38
CA ILE A 10 -34.03 2.51 -8.20
C ILE A 10 -32.67 2.28 -7.51
N ARG A 11 -32.08 3.30 -6.88
CA ARG A 11 -30.81 3.17 -6.13
C ARG A 11 -30.91 2.21 -4.95
N VAL A 12 -32.04 2.22 -4.25
CA VAL A 12 -32.25 1.36 -3.08
C VAL A 12 -32.61 -0.07 -3.51
N LYS A 13 -33.42 -0.23 -4.56
CA LYS A 13 -33.94 -1.55 -4.95
C LYS A 13 -33.04 -2.34 -5.89
N TYR A 14 -32.25 -1.67 -6.74
CA TYR A 14 -31.42 -2.34 -7.74
C TYR A 14 -29.99 -1.74 -7.76
N PRO A 15 -29.23 -1.85 -6.65
CA PRO A 15 -27.86 -1.32 -6.58
C PRO A 15 -26.95 -1.96 -7.64
N ASP A 16 -27.19 -3.22 -8.00
CA ASP A 16 -26.39 -3.97 -8.98
C ASP A 16 -26.59 -3.48 -10.42
N SER A 17 -27.70 -2.79 -10.74
CA SER A 17 -27.92 -2.22 -12.08
C SER A 17 -26.98 -1.04 -12.38
N PHE A 18 -26.41 -0.41 -11.36
CA PHE A 18 -25.45 0.69 -11.52
C PHE A 18 -24.06 0.20 -11.87
N TRP A 19 -23.74 -1.06 -11.57
CA TRP A 19 -22.44 -1.65 -11.84
C TRP A 19 -22.60 -2.80 -12.82
N LYS A 20 -22.57 -2.49 -14.12
CA LYS A 20 -22.28 -3.53 -15.11
C LYS A 20 -20.84 -3.98 -14.91
N THR A 21 -20.61 -4.95 -14.05
CA THR A 21 -19.36 -5.70 -14.05
C THR A 21 -19.35 -6.52 -15.33
N SER A 22 -18.63 -6.04 -16.34
CA SER A 22 -18.38 -6.84 -17.53
C SER A 22 -17.55 -8.04 -17.09
N ASN A 23 -18.08 -9.26 -17.25
CA ASN A 23 -17.34 -10.53 -17.04
C ASN A 23 -16.20 -10.73 -18.07
N LEU A 24 -15.87 -9.68 -18.84
CA LEU A 24 -14.86 -9.66 -19.88
C LEU A 24 -13.67 -8.88 -19.34
N THR A 25 -12.50 -9.52 -19.34
CA THR A 25 -11.24 -8.91 -18.91
C THR A 25 -10.32 -8.74 -20.10
N PHE A 26 -9.85 -7.52 -20.37
CA PHE A 26 -8.97 -7.21 -21.52
C PHE A 26 -7.79 -8.19 -21.61
N LYS A 27 -7.12 -8.47 -20.48
CA LYS A 27 -5.97 -9.38 -20.41
C LYS A 27 -6.28 -10.79 -20.92
N LYS A 28 -7.43 -11.37 -20.55
CA LYS A 28 -7.76 -12.77 -20.86
C LYS A 28 -8.49 -12.88 -22.20
N ASP A 29 -9.51 -12.05 -22.39
CA ASP A 29 -10.45 -12.21 -23.50
C ASP A 29 -10.00 -11.49 -24.77
N ILE A 30 -9.26 -10.39 -24.65
CA ILE A 30 -8.78 -9.61 -25.80
C ILE A 30 -7.31 -9.90 -26.08
N TRP A 31 -6.42 -9.75 -25.09
CA TRP A 31 -4.98 -9.93 -25.32
C TRP A 31 -4.60 -11.39 -25.59
N GLN A 32 -4.83 -12.29 -24.63
CA GLN A 32 -4.42 -13.70 -24.75
C GLN A 32 -5.22 -14.51 -25.78
N ASN A 33 -6.51 -14.19 -25.96
CA ASN A 33 -7.38 -14.99 -26.81
C ASN A 33 -7.51 -14.48 -28.24
N ILE A 34 -7.32 -13.18 -28.49
CA ILE A 34 -7.49 -12.57 -29.81
C ILE A 34 -6.13 -12.11 -30.34
N ILE A 35 -5.44 -11.21 -29.64
CA ILE A 35 -4.19 -10.59 -30.14
C ILE A 35 -3.05 -11.62 -30.23
N ASP A 36 -2.81 -12.38 -29.16
CA ASP A 36 -1.70 -13.34 -29.09
C ASP A 36 -1.91 -14.57 -29.99
N LYS A 37 -3.17 -15.02 -30.15
CA LYS A 37 -3.51 -16.22 -30.93
C LYS A 37 -3.76 -15.98 -32.42
N LYS A 38 -4.35 -14.84 -32.79
CA LYS A 38 -4.73 -14.54 -34.19
C LYS A 38 -3.91 -13.41 -34.81
N GLY A 39 -3.18 -12.64 -34.01
CA GLY A 39 -2.52 -11.43 -34.46
C GLY A 39 -3.51 -10.31 -34.76
N LEU A 40 -2.97 -9.11 -35.01
CA LEU A 40 -3.74 -7.96 -35.47
C LEU A 40 -3.47 -7.73 -36.95
N GLU A 41 -4.52 -7.39 -37.70
CA GLU A 41 -4.41 -7.14 -39.15
C GLU A 41 -3.64 -5.84 -39.44
N ASN A 42 -3.78 -4.81 -38.58
CA ASN A 42 -3.06 -3.54 -38.67
C ASN A 42 -2.90 -2.91 -37.26
N PHE A 43 -1.85 -2.12 -37.07
CA PHE A 43 -1.53 -1.43 -35.81
C PHE A 43 -2.58 -0.37 -35.43
N ASP A 44 -3.23 0.27 -36.40
CA ASP A 44 -4.31 1.25 -36.14
C ASP A 44 -5.49 0.63 -35.36
N VAL A 45 -5.71 -0.68 -35.52
CA VAL A 45 -6.75 -1.43 -34.80
C VAL A 45 -6.39 -1.55 -33.32
N LEU A 46 -5.09 -1.68 -32.98
CA LEU A 46 -4.63 -1.71 -31.59
C LEU A 46 -4.93 -0.39 -30.89
N GLU A 47 -4.66 0.73 -31.56
CA GLU A 47 -4.89 2.07 -31.01
C GLU A 47 -6.38 2.31 -30.74
N SER A 48 -7.26 1.93 -31.67
CA SER A 48 -8.71 2.03 -31.45
C SER A 48 -9.24 1.12 -30.32
N LEU A 49 -8.58 -0.01 -30.04
CA LEU A 49 -8.92 -0.90 -28.93
C LEU A 49 -8.43 -0.36 -27.58
N LEU A 50 -7.29 0.33 -27.55
CA LEU A 50 -6.68 0.83 -26.32
C LEU A 50 -7.23 2.21 -25.90
N ASN A 51 -7.54 3.09 -26.86
CA ASN A 51 -7.99 4.45 -26.57
C ASN A 51 -9.18 4.53 -25.60
N PRO A 52 -10.24 3.71 -25.72
CA PRO A 52 -11.36 3.73 -24.78
C PRO A 52 -10.99 3.33 -23.34
N LEU A 53 -9.89 2.58 -23.14
CA LEU A 53 -9.43 2.16 -21.81
C LEU A 53 -8.63 3.25 -21.09
N PHE A 54 -7.86 4.04 -21.85
CA PHE A 54 -6.97 5.06 -21.31
C PHE A 54 -7.52 6.48 -21.42
N SER A 55 -8.53 6.70 -22.26
CA SER A 55 -9.23 7.96 -22.43
C SER A 55 -10.70 7.70 -22.73
N PRO A 56 -11.48 7.21 -21.74
CA PRO A 56 -12.91 7.04 -21.91
C PRO A 56 -13.54 8.42 -22.16
N GLU A 57 -14.09 8.63 -23.35
CA GLU A 57 -14.98 9.77 -23.61
C GLU A 57 -16.25 9.55 -22.78
N ALA A 58 -16.28 10.12 -21.58
CA ALA A 58 -17.46 10.09 -20.74
C ALA A 58 -18.58 10.90 -21.41
N ASP A 59 -19.75 10.30 -21.61
CA ASP A 59 -20.96 11.04 -21.95
C ASP A 59 -21.14 12.14 -20.89
N PHE A 60 -21.21 13.39 -21.36
CA PHE A 60 -21.25 14.62 -20.57
C PHE A 60 -22.13 14.50 -19.31
N ILE A 61 -21.49 14.34 -18.15
CA ILE A 61 -22.10 14.60 -16.86
C ILE A 61 -21.89 16.10 -16.59
N TYR A 62 -22.94 16.81 -16.19
CA TYR A 62 -22.92 18.26 -15.97
C TYR A 62 -21.63 18.71 -15.25
N PRO A 63 -21.00 19.82 -15.66
CA PRO A 63 -19.74 20.27 -15.08
C PRO A 63 -19.93 20.49 -13.58
N LEU A 64 -19.03 19.92 -12.77
CA LEU A 64 -19.02 20.09 -11.31
C LEU A 64 -19.12 21.56 -10.88
N GLU A 65 -18.60 22.49 -11.68
CA GLU A 65 -18.78 23.95 -11.58
C GLU A 65 -20.24 24.36 -11.27
N TRP A 66 -21.22 23.73 -11.93
CA TRP A 66 -22.63 24.07 -11.75
C TRP A 66 -23.22 23.56 -10.43
N ALA A 67 -22.74 22.41 -9.95
CA ALA A 67 -23.10 21.89 -8.63
C ALA A 67 -22.50 22.73 -7.50
N TRP A 68 -21.35 23.38 -7.74
CA TRP A 68 -20.69 24.28 -6.80
C TRP A 68 -21.35 25.66 -6.73
N GLU A 69 -21.86 26.21 -7.84
CA GLU A 69 -22.56 27.51 -7.85
C GLU A 69 -23.85 27.54 -7.00
N GLU A 70 -24.52 26.40 -6.80
CA GLU A 70 -25.72 26.33 -5.95
C GLU A 70 -25.40 26.33 -4.44
N GLN A 71 -24.15 26.05 -4.05
CA GLN A 71 -23.76 26.02 -2.64
C GLN A 71 -23.45 27.43 -2.10
N LYS A 72 -24.47 28.08 -1.52
CA LYS A 72 -24.30 29.32 -0.74
C LYS A 72 -23.67 29.04 0.63
N ILE A 73 -22.37 28.74 0.67
CA ILE A 73 -21.62 28.65 1.93
C ILE A 73 -21.30 30.07 2.41
N LYS A 74 -21.67 30.41 3.65
CA LYS A 74 -21.17 31.63 4.32
C LYS A 74 -19.67 31.45 4.54
N LYS A 75 -18.86 32.15 3.73
CA LYS A 75 -17.40 32.13 3.86
C LYS A 75 -16.98 32.70 5.21
N THR A 76 -16.50 31.84 6.11
CA THR A 76 -15.61 32.25 7.19
C THR A 76 -14.23 32.42 6.57
N ALA A 77 -13.58 33.57 6.78
CA ALA A 77 -12.23 33.79 6.31
C ALA A 77 -11.29 32.83 7.06
N VAL A 78 -10.84 31.79 6.38
CA VAL A 78 -9.65 31.03 6.73
C VAL A 78 -8.62 31.46 5.70
N ASP A 79 -7.47 31.97 6.15
CA ASP A 79 -6.34 32.22 5.26
C ASP A 79 -5.86 30.87 4.73
N GLU A 80 -6.28 30.54 3.50
CA GLU A 80 -5.75 29.42 2.74
C GLU A 80 -4.31 29.78 2.33
N ILE A 81 -3.33 29.17 2.98
CA ILE A 81 -1.95 29.15 2.51
C ILE A 81 -1.93 28.24 1.28
N TYR A 82 -2.03 28.82 0.10
CA TYR A 82 -1.74 28.13 -1.15
C TYR A 82 -0.21 28.01 -1.26
N GLU A 83 0.33 26.85 -0.88
CA GLU A 83 1.66 26.46 -1.35
C GLU A 83 1.56 26.22 -2.86
N ASP A 84 2.30 27.02 -3.61
CA ASP A 84 2.40 26.98 -5.07
C ASP A 84 3.13 25.68 -5.47
N LEU A 85 2.37 24.61 -5.73
CA LEU A 85 2.87 23.31 -6.22
C LEU A 85 3.22 23.40 -7.72
N THR A 86 4.13 24.31 -8.10
CA THR A 86 4.63 24.47 -9.47
C THR A 86 6.08 24.03 -9.65
N GLU A 87 6.53 23.04 -8.87
CA GLU A 87 7.72 22.27 -9.20
C GLU A 87 7.28 20.87 -9.63
N GLU A 88 7.44 20.56 -10.92
CA GLU A 88 7.52 19.18 -11.38
C GLU A 88 8.78 18.57 -10.73
N GLU A 89 8.64 18.09 -9.49
CA GLU A 89 9.64 17.26 -8.87
C GLU A 89 9.82 16.03 -9.78
N THR A 90 10.92 16.01 -10.53
CA THR A 90 11.39 14.79 -11.17
C THR A 90 11.53 13.75 -10.07
N TRP A 91 10.55 12.87 -9.96
CA TRP A 91 10.55 11.75 -9.02
C TRP A 91 11.83 10.95 -9.24
N GLN A 92 12.80 11.12 -8.35
CA GLN A 92 13.95 10.24 -8.29
C GLN A 92 13.56 9.10 -7.37
N PRO A 93 13.62 7.83 -7.82
CA PRO A 93 13.39 6.70 -6.93
C PRO A 93 14.41 6.78 -5.79
N GLU A 94 13.93 7.06 -4.57
CA GLU A 94 14.76 6.99 -3.37
C GLU A 94 15.31 5.56 -3.28
N SER A 95 16.62 5.38 -3.52
CA SER A 95 17.26 4.07 -3.42
C SER A 95 17.28 3.64 -1.95
N THR A 96 16.53 2.59 -1.61
CA THR A 96 16.55 2.01 -0.25
C THR A 96 17.92 1.43 0.07
N ASP A 97 18.54 1.90 1.15
CA ASP A 97 19.78 1.31 1.67
C ASP A 97 19.44 0.08 2.53
N TRP A 98 19.47 -1.09 1.91
CA TRP A 98 19.17 -2.35 2.57
C TRP A 98 20.17 -2.74 3.66
N GLU A 99 21.40 -2.23 3.65
CA GLU A 99 22.38 -2.56 4.69
C GLU A 99 21.96 -1.93 6.02
N ILE A 100 21.54 -0.67 5.99
CA ILE A 100 20.99 0.05 7.14
C ILE A 100 19.69 -0.61 7.63
N VAL A 101 18.78 -0.92 6.71
CA VAL A 101 17.50 -1.56 7.06
C VAL A 101 17.74 -2.90 7.76
N VAL A 102 18.60 -3.75 7.20
CA VAL A 102 18.89 -5.07 7.79
C VAL A 102 19.51 -4.92 9.17
N GLU A 103 20.47 -4.00 9.36
CA GLU A 103 21.09 -3.75 10.68
C GLU A 103 20.07 -3.33 11.75
N LEU A 104 19.14 -2.43 11.42
CA LEU A 104 18.13 -1.98 12.38
C LEU A 104 17.11 -3.07 12.72
N TRP A 105 16.78 -3.92 11.76
CA TRP A 105 15.80 -4.99 11.91
C TRP A 105 16.38 -6.25 12.58
N GLU A 106 17.70 -6.37 12.73
CA GLU A 106 18.32 -7.44 13.52
C GLU A 106 17.81 -7.43 14.97
N ASP A 107 17.77 -6.26 15.61
CA ASP A 107 17.30 -6.10 16.98
C ASP A 107 15.85 -6.62 17.13
N ILE A 108 14.99 -6.30 16.17
CA ILE A 108 13.58 -6.73 16.16
C ILE A 108 13.46 -8.25 15.98
N PHE A 109 14.21 -8.81 15.03
CA PHE A 109 14.15 -10.25 14.75
C PHE A 109 14.81 -11.09 15.84
N ASP A 110 15.79 -10.53 16.55
CA ASP A 110 16.37 -11.16 17.74
C ASP A 110 15.33 -11.25 18.85
N GLU A 111 14.56 -10.19 19.10
CA GLU A 111 13.45 -10.24 20.05
C GLU A 111 12.33 -11.20 19.64
N LEU A 112 12.00 -11.26 18.34
CA LEU A 112 11.06 -12.25 17.82
C LEU A 112 11.57 -13.69 17.99
N LEU A 113 12.88 -13.93 17.89
CA LEU A 113 13.47 -15.24 18.15
C LEU A 113 13.44 -15.62 19.63
N GLU A 114 13.71 -14.67 20.52
CA GLU A 114 13.83 -14.91 21.96
C GLU A 114 12.48 -14.93 22.69
N LYS A 115 11.66 -13.90 22.46
CA LYS A 115 10.38 -13.70 23.16
C LYS A 115 9.18 -14.17 22.32
N GLY A 116 9.34 -14.22 20.99
CA GLY A 116 8.23 -14.51 20.07
C GLY A 116 7.37 -13.29 19.73
N GLU A 117 7.67 -12.11 20.28
CA GLU A 117 6.94 -10.88 20.05
C GLU A 117 7.83 -9.64 20.19
N PHE A 118 7.44 -8.55 19.54
CA PHE A 118 8.11 -7.25 19.59
C PHE A 118 7.08 -6.12 19.49
N SER A 119 7.15 -5.12 20.38
CA SER A 119 6.29 -3.93 20.34
C SER A 119 7.01 -2.73 19.74
N ILE A 120 6.36 -2.00 18.84
CA ILE A 120 6.93 -0.77 18.27
C ILE A 120 7.26 0.29 19.32
N THR A 121 6.53 0.26 20.45
CA THR A 121 6.74 1.20 21.56
C THR A 121 8.11 1.02 22.23
N GLU A 122 8.75 -0.15 22.08
CA GLU A 122 10.11 -0.40 22.58
C GLU A 122 11.15 0.49 21.87
N LEU A 123 10.83 0.98 20.66
CA LEU A 123 11.66 1.96 19.95
C LEU A 123 11.65 3.35 20.62
N GLN A 124 10.73 3.64 21.54
CA GLN A 124 10.71 4.93 22.25
C GLN A 124 11.96 5.13 23.12
N ASP A 125 12.52 4.05 23.65
CA ASP A 125 13.59 4.07 24.65
C ASP A 125 15.00 3.87 24.06
N ILE A 126 15.13 3.73 22.73
CA ILE A 126 16.43 3.57 22.07
C ILE A 126 17.23 4.89 22.06
N ASP A 127 18.56 4.76 21.88
CA ASP A 127 19.45 5.92 21.78
C ASP A 127 19.09 6.85 20.61
N ASN A 128 19.33 8.15 20.79
CA ASN A 128 18.97 9.16 19.79
C ASN A 128 19.66 8.94 18.45
N PHE A 129 20.89 8.41 18.43
CA PHE A 129 21.59 8.08 17.19
C PHE A 129 20.85 6.97 16.41
N LYS A 130 20.37 5.93 17.11
CA LYS A 130 19.57 4.87 16.49
C LYS A 130 18.22 5.41 15.97
N LYS A 131 17.56 6.32 16.71
CA LYS A 131 16.32 6.97 16.25
C LYS A 131 16.51 7.70 14.93
N GLN A 132 17.57 8.51 14.84
CA GLN A 132 17.89 9.23 13.60
C GLN A 132 18.19 8.26 12.45
N LYS A 133 18.89 7.16 12.71
CA LYS A 133 19.14 6.11 11.71
C LYS A 133 17.86 5.42 11.23
N TRP A 134 16.89 5.18 12.12
CA TRP A 134 15.56 4.69 11.76
C TRP A 134 14.82 5.67 10.85
N LEU A 135 14.85 6.96 11.16
CA LEU A 135 14.22 8.03 10.39
C LEU A 135 14.91 8.32 9.05
N THR A 136 16.19 7.95 8.91
CA THR A 136 16.95 8.15 7.66
C THR A 136 16.37 7.34 6.49
N GLN A 137 15.76 6.18 6.77
CA GLN A 137 15.18 5.31 5.75
C GLN A 137 13.68 5.13 6.00
N LYS A 138 12.83 5.82 5.23
CA LYS A 138 11.36 5.71 5.31
C LYS A 138 10.87 4.26 5.24
N LYS A 139 11.58 3.44 4.45
CA LYS A 139 11.35 2.00 4.28
C LYS A 139 11.22 1.24 5.60
N ASN A 140 11.95 1.64 6.65
CA ASN A 140 11.91 0.97 7.94
C ASN A 140 10.51 0.98 8.55
N ILE A 141 9.87 2.16 8.54
CA ILE A 141 8.53 2.32 9.09
C ILE A 141 7.50 1.67 8.17
N GLU A 142 7.65 1.81 6.85
CA GLU A 142 6.79 1.13 5.88
C GLU A 142 6.78 -0.39 6.09
N LEU A 143 7.95 -1.02 6.21
CA LEU A 143 8.09 -2.45 6.48
C LEU A 143 7.36 -2.84 7.76
N PHE A 144 7.51 -2.06 8.83
CA PHE A 144 6.81 -2.31 10.08
C PHE A 144 5.30 -2.27 9.88
N MET A 145 4.80 -1.23 9.20
CA MET A 145 3.38 -1.12 8.87
C MET A 145 2.89 -2.28 7.99
N MET A 146 3.70 -2.79 7.06
CA MET A 146 3.33 -3.98 6.28
C MET A 146 3.14 -5.22 7.17
N PHE A 147 4.00 -5.44 8.17
CA PHE A 147 3.80 -6.51 9.17
C PHE A 147 2.57 -6.27 10.07
N VAL A 148 2.23 -5.01 10.32
CA VAL A 148 1.03 -4.66 11.07
C VAL A 148 -0.24 -4.96 10.28
N VAL A 149 -0.30 -4.59 9.01
CA VAL A 149 -1.54 -4.67 8.21
C VAL A 149 -1.88 -6.09 7.80
N THR A 150 -0.89 -6.92 7.46
CA THR A 150 -1.15 -8.28 6.95
C THR A 150 -0.29 -9.34 7.64
N GLU A 151 -0.92 -10.47 7.95
CA GLU A 151 -0.21 -11.68 8.38
C GLU A 151 0.69 -12.18 7.26
N ILE A 152 1.89 -12.64 7.61
CA ILE A 152 2.83 -13.22 6.65
C ILE A 152 3.52 -14.46 7.22
N GLU A 153 3.66 -15.48 6.37
CA GLU A 153 4.50 -16.65 6.64
C GLU A 153 5.93 -16.41 6.15
N LEU A 154 6.89 -16.56 7.05
CA LEU A 154 8.30 -16.38 6.76
C LEU A 154 8.83 -17.58 5.97
N LYS A 155 9.17 -17.36 4.72
CA LYS A 155 9.73 -18.37 3.82
C LYS A 155 10.92 -17.80 3.06
N LEU A 156 11.89 -18.66 2.76
CA LEU A 156 12.92 -18.36 1.78
C LEU A 156 12.35 -18.74 0.41
N GLY A 157 12.13 -17.76 -0.46
CA GLY A 157 11.80 -18.04 -1.85
C GLY A 157 12.91 -18.88 -2.51
N GLU A 158 12.54 -19.71 -3.48
CA GLU A 158 13.52 -20.36 -4.34
C GLU A 158 14.26 -19.26 -5.13
N ARG A 159 15.59 -19.39 -5.27
CA ARG A 159 16.45 -18.39 -5.93
C ARG A 159 16.13 -18.17 -7.43
N GLU A 160 15.15 -18.89 -7.96
CA GLU A 160 14.81 -18.91 -9.38
C GLU A 160 13.70 -17.87 -9.67
N GLU A 161 14.17 -16.72 -10.14
CA GLU A 161 13.53 -15.84 -11.16
C GLU A 161 12.19 -15.14 -10.88
N HIS A 162 11.71 -15.10 -9.64
CA HIS A 162 10.73 -14.09 -9.26
C HIS A 162 11.20 -13.33 -8.04
N GLU A 163 11.62 -12.07 -8.26
CA GLU A 163 11.65 -11.04 -7.23
C GLU A 163 10.43 -11.25 -6.34
N THR A 164 10.68 -11.56 -5.08
CA THR A 164 9.57 -11.64 -4.15
C THR A 164 9.07 -10.21 -4.04
N ASN A 165 7.93 -9.89 -4.66
CA ASN A 165 7.31 -8.55 -4.63
C ASN A 165 6.98 -8.05 -3.21
N ASP A 166 7.27 -8.87 -2.18
CA ASP A 166 7.06 -8.52 -0.77
C ASP A 166 8.40 -8.19 -0.11
N ASP A 167 8.59 -6.89 0.16
CA ASP A 167 9.78 -6.37 0.83
C ASP A 167 10.05 -7.02 2.19
N ARG A 168 9.03 -7.56 2.87
CA ARG A 168 9.19 -8.25 4.16
C ARG A 168 9.92 -9.57 4.01
N LEU A 169 9.63 -10.32 2.95
CA LEU A 169 10.31 -11.58 2.65
C LEU A 169 11.74 -11.31 2.17
N GLU A 170 11.93 -10.22 1.43
CA GLU A 170 13.24 -9.80 1.01
C GLU A 170 14.11 -9.34 2.20
N LEU A 171 13.55 -8.59 3.16
CA LEU A 171 14.19 -8.30 4.44
C LEU A 171 14.59 -9.60 5.16
N PHE A 172 13.63 -10.53 5.31
CA PHE A 172 13.87 -11.79 6.01
C PHE A 172 14.96 -12.64 5.34
N ARG A 173 15.00 -12.65 4.01
CA ARG A 173 16.06 -13.31 3.23
C ARG A 173 17.42 -12.69 3.54
N ARG A 174 17.54 -11.36 3.48
CA ARG A 174 18.79 -10.66 3.79
C ARG A 174 19.25 -10.90 5.23
N LEU A 175 18.34 -10.91 6.19
CA LEU A 175 18.65 -11.29 7.58
C LEU A 175 19.20 -12.71 7.66
N CYS A 176 18.56 -13.68 7.00
CA CYS A 176 19.04 -15.08 6.96
C CYS A 176 20.39 -15.26 6.25
N ASP A 177 20.68 -14.41 5.25
CA ASP A 177 21.97 -14.39 4.56
C ASP A 177 23.08 -13.78 5.45
N LYS A 178 22.73 -12.79 6.28
CA LYS A 178 23.65 -12.14 7.24
C LYS A 178 23.95 -13.02 8.45
N ASP A 179 22.93 -13.61 9.07
CA ASP A 179 23.08 -14.54 10.20
C ASP A 179 22.15 -15.76 10.05
N PRO A 180 22.69 -17.00 10.01
CA PRO A 180 21.90 -18.22 9.93
C PRO A 180 20.91 -18.44 11.08
N LYS A 181 21.03 -17.77 12.24
CA LYS A 181 20.12 -17.94 13.39
C LYS A 181 18.66 -17.66 13.02
N TYR A 182 18.42 -16.72 12.11
CA TYR A 182 17.08 -16.31 11.67
C TYR A 182 16.36 -17.40 10.85
N LYS A 183 17.08 -18.38 10.31
CA LYS A 183 16.48 -19.52 9.59
C LYS A 183 15.57 -20.37 10.48
N LYS A 184 15.71 -20.28 11.81
CA LYS A 184 14.79 -20.94 12.77
C LYS A 184 13.35 -20.43 12.66
N LEU A 185 13.14 -19.25 12.10
CA LEU A 185 11.80 -18.66 11.91
C LEU A 185 11.11 -19.11 10.61
N ILE A 186 11.77 -19.91 9.77
CA ILE A 186 11.18 -20.41 8.52
C ILE A 186 9.92 -21.24 8.83
N GLY A 187 8.83 -20.97 8.10
CA GLY A 187 7.52 -21.59 8.28
C GLY A 187 6.70 -21.00 9.44
N ARG A 188 7.25 -20.05 10.21
CA ARG A 188 6.50 -19.33 11.24
C ARG A 188 5.73 -18.18 10.60
N LYS A 189 4.58 -17.87 11.19
CA LYS A 189 3.74 -16.74 10.77
C LYS A 189 3.86 -15.58 11.74
N ILE A 190 3.97 -14.37 11.20
CA ILE A 190 3.92 -13.11 11.97
C ILE A 190 2.54 -12.50 11.79
N SER A 191 1.90 -12.19 12.92
CA SER A 191 0.67 -11.41 13.00
C SER A 191 0.90 -10.18 13.87
N SER A 192 0.00 -9.19 13.79
CA SER A 192 0.03 -8.03 14.68
C SER A 192 -1.16 -8.00 15.63
N ILE A 193 -1.01 -7.26 16.73
CA ILE A 193 -2.11 -6.87 17.60
C ILE A 193 -1.91 -5.42 18.03
N ASN A 194 -3.00 -4.67 18.16
CA ASN A 194 -2.95 -3.34 18.77
C ASN A 194 -2.90 -3.52 20.30
N GLU A 195 -1.94 -2.88 20.96
CA GLU A 195 -1.83 -2.84 22.43
C GLU A 195 -2.69 -1.69 22.97
N GLU A 196 -4.01 -1.90 23.00
CA GLU A 196 -4.96 -0.91 23.50
C GLU A 196 -4.58 -0.44 24.92
N GLY A 197 -4.51 0.88 25.11
CA GLY A 197 -4.16 1.50 26.39
C GLY A 197 -2.66 1.76 26.61
N LYS A 198 -1.78 1.30 25.70
CA LYS A 198 -0.36 1.70 25.70
C LYS A 198 -0.19 3.05 25.03
N GLN A 199 0.86 3.78 25.39
CA GLN A 199 1.20 5.04 24.73
C GLN A 199 1.76 4.76 23.32
N PRO A 200 1.41 5.58 22.31
CA PRO A 200 1.95 5.44 20.96
C PRO A 200 3.45 5.77 20.91
N LEU A 201 4.11 5.31 19.85
CA LEU A 201 5.45 5.77 19.51
C LEU A 201 5.36 7.22 19.00
N ILE A 202 6.11 8.13 19.64
CA ILE A 202 6.13 9.55 19.28
C ILE A 202 7.60 9.99 19.14
N TRP A 203 8.01 10.22 17.90
CA TRP A 203 9.24 10.92 17.54
C TRP A 203 8.89 12.24 16.81
N GLU A 204 9.90 13.06 16.48
CA GLU A 204 9.70 14.43 15.97
C GLU A 204 8.74 14.51 14.77
N GLU A 205 8.85 13.60 13.81
CA GLU A 205 8.03 13.56 12.59
C GLU A 205 7.22 12.26 12.44
N LEU A 206 7.22 11.40 13.46
CA LEU A 206 6.65 10.06 13.37
C LEU A 206 5.70 9.79 14.55
N TYR A 207 4.47 9.44 14.21
CA TYR A 207 3.46 8.98 15.14
C TYR A 207 2.97 7.59 14.72
N VAL A 208 3.15 6.59 15.59
CA VAL A 208 2.66 5.22 15.34
C VAL A 208 1.89 4.71 16.54
N SER A 209 0.67 4.23 16.28
CA SER A 209 -0.15 3.53 17.28
C SER A 209 0.61 2.34 17.88
N PRO A 210 0.33 1.95 19.13
CA PRO A 210 1.10 0.93 19.83
C PRO A 210 0.79 -0.48 19.29
N TYR A 211 1.42 -0.85 18.18
CA TYR A 211 1.30 -2.16 17.60
C TYR A 211 2.41 -3.09 18.08
N LYS A 212 2.04 -4.35 18.28
CA LYS A 212 2.96 -5.44 18.56
C LYS A 212 2.88 -6.48 17.46
N ILE A 213 4.02 -6.88 16.92
CA ILE A 213 4.14 -8.04 16.03
C ILE A 213 4.49 -9.27 16.86
N LYS A 214 3.90 -10.42 16.53
CA LYS A 214 4.11 -11.68 17.25
C LYS A 214 4.09 -12.88 16.33
N LEU A 215 4.82 -13.92 16.70
CA LEU A 215 4.77 -15.22 16.05
C LEU A 215 3.49 -15.96 16.48
N ILE A 216 2.76 -16.48 15.50
CA ILE A 216 1.57 -17.30 15.78
C ILE A 216 2.03 -18.65 16.36
N PRO A 217 1.41 -19.12 17.47
CA PRO A 217 1.65 -20.47 17.99
C PRO A 217 1.32 -21.52 16.93
N THR A 218 2.19 -22.52 16.78
CA THR A 218 2.01 -23.65 15.86
C THR A 218 1.06 -24.68 16.44
#